data_AF-A0A818YZ81-F1
#
_entry.id   AF-A0A818YZ81-F1
#
_cell.length_a   1.000
_cell.length_b   1.000
_cell.length_c   1.000
_cell.angle_alpha   90.00
_cell.angle_beta   90.00
_cell.angle_gamma   90.00
#
_symmetry.space_group_name_H-M   'P 1'
#
loop_
_entity.id
_entity.type
_entity.pdbx_description
1 polymer ?
#
loop_
_entity_poly.entity_id
_entity_poly.type
_entity_poly.pdbx_seq_one_letter_code
_entity_poly.pdbx_strand_id
1 'polypeptide(L)'
;MMNSRANVRPYNPHVLIGNWLEDRVMEEEVLNNFLDKRYSGQLASQKMTEVERMSQSLFLSCVRSSTRSARTCDVIFTNNRNRDSIWVIMHPSSHLRLEFEGTEVKIDDKVVLAHASSNKCLSVNEEHSNRSPYGREYELLCELSTGSNSSYKSPILWKFQTQSAY
;
A
#
# COMPACT_ATOMS: atom_id res chain seq x y z
N MET A 1 45.23 14.41 -28.26
CA MET A 1 44.65 15.77 -28.25
C MET A 1 43.69 15.85 -29.43
N MET A 2 42.41 16.20 -29.37
CA MET A 2 41.50 16.69 -28.34
C MET A 2 40.09 16.21 -28.77
N ASN A 3 39.33 15.55 -27.91
CA ASN A 3 37.93 15.23 -28.18
C ASN A 3 37.07 16.44 -27.76
N SER A 4 37.02 17.47 -28.61
CA SER A 4 36.14 18.62 -28.37
C SER A 4 34.79 18.35 -29.05
N ARG A 5 33.93 17.56 -28.39
CA ARG A 5 32.49 17.66 -28.64
C ARG A 5 32.08 19.06 -28.20
N ALA A 6 31.95 19.97 -29.16
CA ALA A 6 31.39 21.29 -28.93
C ALA A 6 30.03 21.09 -28.27
N ASN A 7 29.88 21.56 -27.03
CA ASN A 7 28.63 21.55 -26.31
C ASN A 7 27.74 22.64 -26.93
N VAL A 8 27.10 22.30 -28.05
CA VAL A 8 26.15 23.18 -28.74
C VAL A 8 24.94 23.31 -27.81
N ARG A 9 24.62 24.54 -27.42
CA ARG A 9 23.43 24.81 -26.61
C ARG A 9 22.20 24.33 -27.40
N PRO A 10 21.32 23.49 -26.82
CA PRO A 10 20.10 23.09 -27.50
C PRO A 10 19.26 24.34 -27.78
N TYR A 11 18.88 24.54 -29.04
CA TYR A 11 17.99 25.61 -29.45
C TYR A 11 16.54 25.16 -29.25
N ASN A 12 15.63 26.12 -29.08
CA ASN A 12 14.20 25.83 -29.08
C ASN A 12 13.82 25.22 -30.46
N PRO A 13 13.04 24.13 -30.54
CA PRO A 13 12.62 23.51 -31.80
C PRO A 13 11.93 24.45 -32.80
N HIS A 14 11.37 25.56 -32.31
CA HIS A 14 10.78 26.62 -33.14
C HIS A 14 11.83 27.55 -33.79
N VAL A 15 13.10 27.41 -33.45
CA VAL A 15 14.22 28.11 -34.07
C VAL A 15 14.85 27.16 -35.08
N LEU A 16 14.84 27.55 -36.36
CA LEU A 16 15.23 26.72 -37.50
C LEU A 16 16.77 26.52 -37.59
N ILE A 17 17.36 25.92 -36.56
CA ILE A 17 18.80 25.69 -36.44
C ILE A 17 19.03 24.22 -36.08
N GLY A 18 19.99 23.58 -36.75
CA GLY A 18 20.31 22.17 -36.52
C GLY A 18 19.23 21.24 -37.08
N ASN A 19 18.90 20.18 -36.34
CA ASN A 19 17.94 19.15 -36.74
C ASN A 19 16.50 19.48 -36.33
N TRP A 20 16.15 20.77 -36.39
CA TRP A 20 14.88 21.32 -35.92
C TRP A 20 13.65 20.63 -36.54
N LEU A 21 13.76 20.12 -37.78
CA LEU A 21 12.67 19.44 -38.45
C LEU A 21 12.41 18.06 -37.82
N GLU A 22 13.46 17.31 -37.52
CA GLU A 22 13.33 16.02 -36.81
C GLU A 22 12.79 16.25 -35.39
N ASP A 23 13.29 17.28 -34.69
CA ASP A 23 12.79 17.63 -33.35
C ASP A 23 11.29 17.96 -33.36
N ARG A 24 10.83 18.74 -34.34
CA ARG A 24 9.40 19.10 -34.46
C ARG A 24 8.52 17.90 -34.84
N VAL A 25 9.00 17.05 -35.74
CA VAL A 25 8.27 15.83 -36.13
C VAL A 25 8.18 14.85 -34.95
N MET A 26 9.27 14.70 -34.18
CA MET A 26 9.25 13.90 -32.96
C MET A 26 8.27 14.43 -31.92
N GLU A 27 8.19 15.75 -31.70
CA GLU A 27 7.20 16.34 -30.79
C GLU A 27 5.76 16.05 -31.23
N GLU A 28 5.48 16.14 -32.53
CA GLU A 28 4.17 15.84 -33.09
C GLU A 28 3.81 14.35 -32.95
N GLU A 29 4.75 13.43 -33.20
CA GLU A 29 4.54 12.00 -33.00
C GLU A 29 4.32 11.64 -31.53
N VAL A 30 5.07 12.25 -30.61
CA VAL A 30 4.88 12.08 -29.15
C VAL A 30 3.50 12.57 -28.73
N LEU A 31 3.07 13.73 -29.24
CA LEU A 31 1.77 14.31 -28.96
C LEU A 31 0.64 13.43 -29.51
N ASN A 32 0.74 12.96 -30.75
CA ASN A 32 -0.25 12.08 -31.37
C ASN A 32 -0.36 10.75 -30.62
N ASN A 33 0.77 10.14 -30.25
CA ASN A 33 0.79 8.92 -29.43
C ASN A 33 0.12 9.15 -28.07
N PHE A 34 0.35 10.31 -27.43
CA PHE A 34 -0.33 10.67 -26.19
C PHE A 34 -1.85 10.82 -26.38
N LEU A 35 -2.29 11.52 -27.44
CA LEU A 35 -3.71 11.73 -27.74
C LEU A 35 -4.40 10.40 -28.05
N ASP A 36 -3.81 9.54 -28.87
CA ASP A 36 -4.35 8.21 -29.19
C ASP A 36 -4.48 7.34 -27.94
N LYS A 37 -3.47 7.35 -27.06
CA LYS A 37 -3.56 6.65 -25.77
C LYS A 37 -4.63 7.26 -24.86
N ARG A 38 -4.87 8.57 -24.92
CA ARG A 38 -5.91 9.25 -24.12
C ARG A 38 -7.32 8.88 -24.58
N TYR A 39 -7.55 8.89 -25.89
CA TYR A 39 -8.84 8.50 -26.47
C TYR A 39 -9.13 7.01 -26.27
N SER A 40 -8.10 6.16 -26.30
CA SER A 40 -8.24 4.72 -26.05
C SER A 40 -8.26 4.32 -24.56
N GLY A 41 -8.13 5.28 -23.63
CA GLY A 41 -8.12 4.98 -22.19
C GLY A 41 -6.87 4.24 -21.71
N GLN A 42 -5.79 4.27 -22.49
CA GLN A 42 -4.56 3.54 -22.22
C GLN A 42 -3.54 4.33 -21.39
N LEU A 43 -3.80 5.62 -21.08
CA LEU A 43 -2.93 6.38 -20.18
C LEU A 43 -2.87 5.67 -18.82
N ALA A 44 -1.66 5.62 -18.25
CA ALA A 44 -1.43 5.05 -16.94
C ALA A 44 -2.32 5.70 -15.86
N SER A 45 -2.54 7.02 -15.95
CA SER A 45 -3.44 7.75 -15.06
C SER A 45 -4.90 7.29 -15.17
N GLN A 46 -5.42 7.09 -16.39
CA GLN A 46 -6.79 6.62 -16.62
C GLN A 46 -6.99 5.18 -16.12
N LYS A 47 -6.02 4.30 -16.37
CA LYS A 47 -6.06 2.92 -15.87
C LYS A 47 -6.01 2.84 -14.35
N MET A 48 -5.20 3.68 -13.70
CA MET A 48 -5.10 3.73 -12.25
C MET A 48 -6.43 4.15 -11.62
N THR A 49 -7.08 5.19 -12.17
CA THR A 49 -8.41 5.61 -11.72
C THR A 49 -9.50 4.58 -11.98
N GLU A 50 -9.41 3.80 -13.08
CA GLU A 50 -10.38 2.73 -13.36
C GLU A 50 -10.26 1.59 -12.33
N VAL A 51 -9.03 1.21 -11.95
CA VAL A 51 -8.81 0.18 -10.91
C VAL A 51 -9.35 0.62 -9.55
N GLU A 52 -9.15 1.88 -9.17
CA GLU A 52 -9.76 2.45 -7.96
C GLU A 52 -11.29 2.41 -8.05
N ARG A 53 -11.86 2.78 -9.20
CA ARG A 53 -13.31 2.80 -9.42
C ARG A 53 -13.94 1.39 -9.44
N MET A 54 -13.19 0.39 -9.88
CA MET A 54 -13.61 -1.01 -9.89
C MET A 54 -13.36 -1.74 -8.56
N SER A 55 -12.80 -1.06 -7.56
CA SER A 55 -12.48 -1.69 -6.28
C SER A 55 -13.76 -2.17 -5.59
N GLN A 56 -13.95 -3.49 -5.58
CA GLN A 56 -15.02 -4.16 -4.86
C GLN A 56 -14.73 -4.17 -3.35
N SER A 57 -15.73 -4.51 -2.54
CA SER A 57 -15.50 -4.76 -1.11
C SER A 57 -14.49 -5.88 -0.94
N LEU A 58 -13.33 -5.56 -0.35
CA LEU A 58 -12.28 -6.53 -0.03
C LEU A 58 -12.30 -6.85 1.46
N PHE A 59 -11.88 -8.06 1.78
CA PHE A 59 -11.73 -8.56 3.13
C PHE A 59 -10.25 -8.62 3.49
N LEU A 60 -9.90 -8.12 4.67
CA LEU A 60 -8.56 -8.25 5.23
C LEU A 60 -8.36 -9.71 5.65
N SER A 61 -7.34 -10.38 5.14
CA SER A 61 -7.09 -11.81 5.37
C SER A 61 -5.66 -12.08 5.83
N CYS A 62 -5.49 -13.04 6.74
CA CYS A 62 -4.19 -13.49 7.23
C CYS A 62 -3.81 -14.83 6.61
N VAL A 63 -2.78 -14.85 5.78
CA VAL A 63 -2.29 -16.06 5.09
C VAL A 63 -0.95 -16.49 5.65
N ARG A 64 -0.74 -17.80 5.74
CA ARG A 64 0.55 -18.35 6.18
C ARG A 64 1.64 -17.96 5.18
N SER A 65 2.67 -17.28 5.66
CA SER A 65 3.80 -16.93 4.81
C SER A 65 4.65 -18.17 4.52
N SER A 66 5.00 -18.36 3.25
CA SER A 66 5.91 -19.44 2.83
C SER A 66 7.38 -19.04 2.95
N THR A 67 7.67 -17.73 2.93
CA THR A 67 9.02 -17.17 2.92
C THR A 67 9.45 -16.63 4.29
N ARG A 68 8.49 -16.31 5.16
CA ARG A 68 8.77 -15.76 6.50
C ARG A 68 8.72 -16.83 7.58
N SER A 69 9.24 -16.48 8.76
CA SER A 69 9.21 -17.33 9.95
C SER A 69 7.80 -17.81 10.26
N ALA A 70 7.66 -19.02 10.81
CA ALA A 70 6.37 -19.54 11.29
C ALA A 70 5.68 -18.64 12.31
N ARG A 71 6.40 -17.69 12.92
CA ARG A 71 5.90 -16.70 13.88
C ARG A 71 5.13 -15.56 13.21
N THR A 72 5.37 -15.30 11.92
CA THR A 72 4.70 -14.25 11.16
C THR A 72 3.77 -14.83 10.08
N CYS A 73 2.80 -14.05 9.64
CA CYS A 73 1.89 -14.33 8.55
C CYS A 73 1.74 -13.07 7.69
N ASP A 74 1.41 -13.26 6.43
CA ASP A 74 1.21 -12.19 5.48
C ASP A 74 -0.23 -11.70 5.58
N VAL A 75 -0.41 -10.38 5.47
CA VAL A 75 -1.73 -9.74 5.49
C VAL A 75 -2.05 -9.25 4.09
N ILE A 76 -3.14 -9.74 3.54
CA ILE A 76 -3.57 -9.45 2.17
C ILE A 76 -5.04 -9.07 2.14
N PHE A 77 -5.45 -8.38 1.08
CA PHE A 77 -6.85 -8.16 0.79
C PHE A 77 -7.36 -9.22 -0.18
N THR A 78 -8.49 -9.86 0.13
CA THR A 78 -9.13 -10.89 -0.70
C THR A 78 -10.58 -10.51 -0.98
N ASN A 79 -11.08 -10.84 -2.16
CA ASN A 79 -12.50 -10.63 -2.51
C ASN A 79 -13.43 -11.69 -1.89
N ASN A 80 -12.88 -12.79 -1.40
CA ASN A 80 -13.65 -13.89 -0.82
C ASN A 80 -13.55 -13.85 0.71
N ARG A 81 -14.71 -13.87 1.37
CA ARG A 81 -14.80 -13.97 2.82
C ARG A 81 -14.62 -15.43 3.24
N ASN A 82 -13.51 -15.71 3.91
CA ASN A 82 -13.21 -17.05 4.40
C ASN A 82 -12.81 -17.01 5.88
N ARG A 83 -12.34 -18.15 6.41
CA ARG A 83 -11.86 -18.24 7.81
C ARG A 83 -10.63 -17.38 8.08
N ASP A 84 -9.85 -17.09 7.05
CA ASP A 84 -8.65 -16.25 7.13
C ASP A 84 -8.99 -14.75 7.17
N SER A 85 -10.25 -14.39 6.87
CA SER A 85 -10.76 -13.03 6.89
C SER A 85 -11.41 -12.62 8.21
N ILE A 86 -11.31 -13.44 9.26
CA ILE A 86 -11.99 -13.22 10.54
C ILE A 86 -11.02 -12.65 11.55
N TRP A 87 -11.37 -11.49 12.10
CA TRP A 87 -10.58 -10.76 13.09
C TRP A 87 -11.39 -10.53 14.36
N VAL A 88 -10.71 -10.64 15.48
CA VAL A 88 -11.22 -10.43 16.83
C VAL A 88 -10.58 -9.16 17.38
N ILE A 89 -11.42 -8.25 17.86
CA ILE A 89 -10.99 -7.04 18.54
C ILE A 89 -10.74 -7.39 20.00
N MET A 90 -9.54 -7.12 20.50
CA MET A 90 -9.14 -7.42 21.87
C MET A 90 -8.66 -6.17 22.60
N HIS A 91 -8.78 -6.21 23.93
CA HIS A 91 -8.21 -5.19 24.80
C HIS A 91 -6.66 -5.19 24.72
N PRO A 92 -6.00 -4.01 24.73
CA PRO A 92 -4.54 -3.88 24.68
C PRO A 92 -3.82 -4.68 25.75
N SER A 93 -4.25 -4.54 27.00
CA SER A 93 -3.69 -5.25 28.14
C SER A 93 -4.19 -6.70 28.14
N SER A 94 -3.27 -7.67 28.01
CA SER A 94 -3.58 -9.10 28.00
C SER A 94 -4.35 -9.57 29.23
N HIS A 95 -3.99 -9.06 30.41
CA HIS A 95 -4.61 -9.42 31.69
C HIS A 95 -6.06 -8.95 31.83
N LEU A 96 -6.45 -7.90 31.09
CA LEU A 96 -7.80 -7.33 31.15
C LEU A 96 -8.71 -7.88 30.04
N ARG A 97 -8.20 -8.72 29.12
CA ARG A 97 -9.00 -9.21 27.97
C ARG A 97 -10.22 -10.01 28.41
N LEU A 98 -10.10 -10.80 29.48
CA LEU A 98 -11.21 -11.59 30.00
C LEU A 98 -12.27 -10.70 30.68
N GLU A 99 -11.85 -9.66 31.39
CA GLU A 99 -12.75 -8.74 32.09
C GLU A 99 -13.56 -7.87 31.13
N PHE A 100 -12.96 -7.50 30.00
CA PHE A 100 -13.57 -6.64 28.99
C PHE A 100 -14.16 -7.42 27.80
N GLU A 101 -14.26 -8.75 27.89
CA GLU A 101 -14.90 -9.56 26.85
C GLU A 101 -16.39 -9.23 26.75
N GLY A 102 -16.88 -9.00 25.52
CA GLY A 102 -18.28 -8.65 25.26
C GLY A 102 -18.65 -7.18 25.55
N THR A 103 -17.71 -6.36 26.01
CA THR A 103 -17.91 -4.92 26.16
C THR A 103 -17.84 -4.22 24.80
N GLU A 104 -18.61 -3.14 24.65
CA GLU A 104 -18.60 -2.34 23.42
C GLU A 104 -17.29 -1.55 23.29
N VAL A 105 -16.72 -1.51 22.08
CA VAL A 105 -15.49 -0.78 21.77
C VAL A 105 -15.84 0.61 21.26
N LYS A 106 -15.32 1.65 21.89
CA LYS A 106 -15.51 3.03 21.40
C LYS A 106 -14.55 3.34 20.25
N ILE A 107 -14.93 4.29 19.40
CA ILE A 107 -14.15 4.66 18.21
C ILE A 107 -12.70 5.07 18.56
N ASP A 108 -12.49 5.87 19.62
CA ASP A 108 -11.15 6.33 20.01
C ASP A 108 -10.36 5.33 20.89
N ASP A 109 -10.99 4.22 21.30
CA ASP A 109 -10.32 3.23 22.15
C ASP A 109 -9.21 2.53 21.37
N LYS A 110 -8.07 2.38 22.04
CA LYS A 110 -6.95 1.60 21.50
C LYS A 110 -7.30 0.12 21.60
N VAL A 111 -7.12 -0.60 20.51
CA VAL A 111 -7.41 -2.02 20.43
C VAL A 111 -6.27 -2.81 19.78
N VAL A 112 -6.29 -4.11 20.01
CA VAL A 112 -5.43 -5.06 19.30
C VAL A 112 -6.33 -5.91 18.41
N LEU A 113 -5.99 -6.00 17.12
CA LEU A 113 -6.67 -6.86 16.18
C LEU A 113 -5.96 -8.20 16.12
N ALA A 114 -6.62 -9.29 16.49
CA ALA A 114 -6.08 -10.64 16.32
C ALA A 114 -6.85 -11.42 15.28
N HIS A 115 -6.11 -12.19 14.49
CA HIS A 115 -6.69 -13.12 13.56
C HIS A 115 -7.30 -14.32 14.31
N ALA A 116 -8.57 -14.62 14.04
CA ALA A 116 -9.35 -15.56 14.83
C ALA A 116 -8.82 -17.00 14.81
N SER A 117 -8.24 -17.46 13.69
CA SER A 117 -7.77 -18.85 13.56
C SER A 117 -6.32 -19.04 13.98
N SER A 118 -5.46 -18.03 13.81
CA SER A 118 -4.03 -18.13 14.13
C SER A 118 -3.65 -17.51 15.47
N ASN A 119 -4.55 -16.76 16.10
CA ASN A 119 -4.32 -15.97 17.33
C ASN A 119 -3.12 -15.01 17.23
N LYS A 120 -2.72 -14.65 16.01
CA LYS A 120 -1.66 -13.66 15.76
C LYS A 120 -2.29 -12.26 15.66
N CYS A 121 -1.56 -11.26 16.14
CA CYS A 121 -2.01 -9.87 16.14
C CYS A 121 -1.53 -9.14 14.88
N LEU A 122 -2.37 -8.23 14.37
CA LEU A 122 -2.02 -7.33 13.28
C LEU A 122 -0.92 -6.36 13.74
N SER A 123 0.18 -6.36 13.00
CA SER A 123 1.40 -5.60 13.24
C SER A 123 1.90 -4.97 11.95
N VAL A 124 2.83 -4.04 12.10
CA VAL A 124 3.47 -3.27 11.02
C VAL A 124 4.95 -3.63 11.03
N ASN A 125 5.47 -3.95 9.84
CA ASN A 125 6.89 -4.17 9.62
C ASN A 125 7.59 -2.82 9.37
N GLU A 126 8.03 -2.16 10.45
CA GLU A 126 8.69 -0.85 10.38
C GLU A 126 10.03 -0.88 9.62
N GLU A 127 10.67 -2.04 9.53
CA GLU A 127 11.95 -2.21 8.83
C GLU A 127 11.78 -2.24 7.31
N HIS A 128 10.61 -2.62 6.82
CA HIS A 128 10.34 -2.81 5.40
C HIS A 128 9.29 -1.81 4.93
N SER A 129 9.78 -0.67 4.44
CA SER A 129 8.93 0.33 3.78
C SER A 129 9.02 0.20 2.27
N ASN A 130 7.87 0.23 1.59
CA ASN A 130 7.78 0.28 0.14
C ASN A 130 7.42 1.70 -0.34
N ARG A 131 7.84 2.07 -1.55
CA ARG A 131 7.35 3.29 -2.21
C ARG A 131 6.29 2.91 -3.23
N SER A 132 5.06 3.35 -2.98
CA SER A 132 3.97 3.29 -3.94
C SER A 132 3.78 4.67 -4.59
N PRO A 133 2.97 4.76 -5.66
CA PRO A 133 2.51 6.04 -6.21
C PRO A 133 1.81 6.95 -5.18
N TYR A 134 1.30 6.40 -4.07
CA TYR A 134 0.62 7.13 -3.00
C TYR A 134 1.56 7.57 -1.87
N GLY A 135 2.83 7.14 -1.89
CA GLY A 135 3.83 7.56 -0.92
C GLY A 135 4.63 6.40 -0.33
N ARG A 136 5.14 6.61 0.89
CA ARG A 136 5.88 5.59 1.62
C ARG A 136 4.92 4.78 2.48
N GLU A 137 4.83 3.50 2.20
CA GLU A 137 3.94 2.55 2.86
C GLU A 137 4.76 1.53 3.64
N TYR A 138 4.16 0.97 4.69
CA TYR A 138 4.77 -0.08 5.49
C TYR A 138 4.00 -1.38 5.29
N GLU A 139 4.73 -2.49 5.24
CA GLU A 139 4.12 -3.81 5.11
C GLU A 139 3.36 -4.18 6.39
N LEU A 140 2.13 -4.68 6.23
CA LEU A 140 1.32 -5.22 7.32
C LEU A 140 1.55 -6.72 7.46
N LEU A 141 1.65 -7.19 8.70
CA LEU A 141 1.90 -8.58 9.04
C LEU A 141 1.02 -9.02 10.21
N CYS A 142 0.92 -10.32 10.39
CA CYS A 142 0.39 -10.92 11.61
C CYS A 142 1.51 -11.55 12.42
N GLU A 143 1.71 -11.13 13.66
CA GLU A 143 2.75 -11.65 14.55
C GLU A 143 2.17 -12.18 15.86
N LEU A 144 2.79 -13.24 16.40
CA LEU A 144 2.41 -13.75 17.72
C LEU A 144 2.85 -12.75 18.81
N SER A 145 1.88 -12.11 19.48
CA SER A 145 2.17 -11.30 20.66
C SER A 145 2.43 -12.22 21.86
N THR A 146 3.69 -12.53 22.16
CA THR A 146 4.05 -13.23 23.39
C THR A 146 3.91 -12.30 24.59
N GLY A 147 3.23 -12.77 25.63
CA GLY A 147 2.95 -12.01 26.86
C GLY A 147 4.20 -11.56 27.62
N SER A 148 3.95 -10.62 28.53
CA SER A 148 4.81 -9.67 29.25
C SER A 148 6.16 -10.09 29.85
N ASN A 149 6.60 -11.35 29.72
CA ASN A 149 7.79 -11.86 30.43
C ASN A 149 8.92 -12.34 29.52
N SER A 150 8.98 -11.91 28.27
CA SER A 150 10.16 -12.14 27.45
C SER A 150 10.38 -10.94 26.53
N SER A 151 11.65 -10.63 26.28
CA SER A 151 12.33 -9.57 25.48
C SER A 151 11.68 -9.07 24.16
N TYR A 152 10.37 -9.21 23.97
CA TYR A 152 9.68 -9.11 22.70
C TYR A 152 8.87 -7.81 22.58
N LYS A 153 8.69 -7.40 21.33
CA LYS A 153 8.05 -6.16 20.89
C LYS A 153 6.61 -6.09 21.39
N SER A 154 6.23 -4.96 21.98
CA SER A 154 4.85 -4.68 22.38
C SER A 154 3.91 -4.74 21.16
N PRO A 155 2.68 -5.25 21.29
CA PRO A 155 1.74 -5.30 20.19
C PRO A 155 1.39 -3.89 19.71
N ILE A 156 1.16 -3.75 18.41
CA ILE A 156 0.72 -2.48 17.83
C ILE A 156 -0.74 -2.24 18.20
N LEU A 157 -1.02 -1.00 18.59
CA LEU A 157 -2.35 -0.56 18.96
C LEU A 157 -3.01 0.16 17.79
N TRP A 158 -4.21 -0.27 17.47
CA TRP A 158 -5.04 0.26 16.40
C TRP A 158 -6.15 1.13 17.00
N LYS A 159 -6.60 2.13 16.24
CA LYS A 159 -7.76 2.95 16.58
C LYS A 159 -8.67 3.01 15.37
N PHE A 160 -9.96 2.90 15.60
CA PHE A 160 -10.93 3.07 14.52
C PHE A 160 -11.21 4.56 14.34
N GLN A 161 -11.35 4.99 13.10
CA GLN A 161 -11.79 6.34 12.79
C GLN A 161 -12.97 6.22 11.84
N THR A 162 -14.06 6.91 12.17
CA THR A 162 -15.21 7.00 11.26
C THR A 162 -15.01 8.24 10.42
N GLN A 163 -15.15 8.07 9.10
CA GLN A 163 -15.26 9.20 8.19
C GLN A 163 -16.70 9.24 7.71
N SER A 164 -17.41 10.31 8.03
CA SER A 164 -18.73 10.54 7.45
C SER A 164 -18.53 10.92 5.99
N ALA A 165 -18.96 10.07 5.07
CA ALA A 165 -19.09 10.46 3.68
C ALA A 165 -20.22 11.50 3.59
N TYR A 166 -19.85 12.76 3.39
CA TYR A 166 -20.77 13.84 3.02
C TYR A 166 -20.79 13.98 1.50
#